data_AF-A0A2A9K4F7-F1
#
_entry.id   AF-A0A2A9K4F7-F1
#
_cell.length_a   1.000
_cell.length_b   1.000
_cell.length_c   1.000
_cell.angle_alpha   90.00
_cell.angle_beta   90.00
_cell.angle_gamma   90.00
#
_symmetry.space_group_name_H-M   'P 1'
#
loop_
_entity.id
_entity.type
_entity.pdbx_description
1 polymer ?
#
loop_
_entity_poly.entity_id
_entity_poly.type
_entity_poly.pdbx_seq_one_letter_code
_entity_poly.pdbx_strand_id
1 'polypeptide(L)' 'MSDEPSTPSPDEVAAARTPAGGWTKAQLAAWGVPWPPPKGWRAELEEQWKALGRPSA' A
#
# COMPACT_ATOMS: atom_id res chain seq x y z
N MET A 1 3.45 -3.63 20.19
CA MET A 1 3.13 -2.65 19.13
C MET A 1 2.46 -3.44 18.04
N SER A 2 1.14 -3.35 17.95
CA SER A 2 0.35 -4.09 16.97
C SER A 2 0.52 -3.44 15.61
N ASP A 3 1.53 -3.86 14.87
CA ASP A 3 1.63 -3.58 13.43
C ASP A 3 0.78 -4.62 12.72
N GLU A 4 -0.54 -4.47 12.83
CA GLU A 4 -1.46 -5.18 11.97
C GLU A 4 -1.25 -4.57 10.58
N PRO A 5 -0.91 -5.37 9.54
CA PRO A 5 -0.58 -4.84 8.22
C PRO A 5 -1.78 -4.04 7.73
N SER A 6 -1.65 -2.72 7.82
CA SER A 6 -2.74 -1.82 7.49
C SER A 6 -2.76 -1.70 5.98
N THR A 7 -3.74 -2.31 5.34
CA THR A 7 -4.05 -2.02 3.93
C THR A 7 -4.28 -0.51 3.82
N PRO A 8 -3.39 0.24 3.17
CA PRO A 8 -3.51 1.69 3.04
C PRO A 8 -4.56 2.05 1.98
N SER A 9 -5.08 3.27 2.06
CA SER A 9 -5.89 3.86 1.00
C SER A 9 -5.05 4.07 -0.27
N PRO A 10 -5.64 4.05 -1.48
CA PRO A 10 -4.91 4.40 -2.71
C PRO A 10 -4.25 5.78 -2.64
N ASP A 11 -4.87 6.74 -1.95
CA ASP A 11 -4.31 8.09 -1.72
C ASP A 11 -3.11 8.07 -0.77
N GLU A 12 -3.16 7.28 0.31
CA GLU A 12 -2.01 7.09 1.22
C GLU A 12 -0.83 6.43 0.51
N VAL A 13 -1.10 5.46 -0.37
CA VAL A 13 -0.07 4.86 -1.22
C VAL A 13 0.57 5.92 -2.12
N ALA A 14 -0.24 6.78 -2.77
CA ALA A 14 0.27 7.85 -3.61
C ALA A 14 1.08 8.91 -2.82
N ALA A 15 0.60 9.29 -1.63
CA ALA A 15 1.26 10.24 -0.75
C ALA A 15 2.59 9.72 -0.17
N ALA A 16 2.70 8.41 0.04
CA ALA A 16 3.92 7.76 0.51
C ALA A 16 5.03 7.68 -0.56
N ARG A 17 4.78 8.11 -1.80
CA ARG A 17 5.78 8.05 -2.87
C ARG A 17 6.98 8.94 -2.54
N THR A 18 8.17 8.38 -2.67
CA THR A 18 9.44 9.09 -2.44
C THR A 18 9.69 10.15 -3.53
N PRO A 19 10.60 11.12 -3.30
CA PRO A 19 10.98 12.11 -4.30
C PRO A 19 11.53 11.51 -5.60
N ALA A 20 12.10 10.30 -5.53
CA ALA A 20 12.57 9.54 -6.69
C ALA A 20 11.43 8.90 -7.51
N GLY A 21 10.17 9.01 -7.07
CA GLY A 21 8.99 8.50 -7.77
C GLY A 21 8.62 7.05 -7.45
N GLY A 22 9.26 6.41 -6.48
CA GLY A 22 9.00 5.03 -6.07
C GLY A 22 8.68 4.86 -4.59
N TRP A 23 8.59 3.62 -4.13
CA TRP A 23 8.37 3.25 -2.73
C TRP A 23 9.54 2.44 -2.20
N THR A 24 9.84 2.62 -0.92
CA THR A 24 10.88 1.87 -0.22
C THR A 24 10.40 0.47 0.17
N LYS A 25 11.35 -0.45 0.36
CA LYS A 25 11.05 -1.80 0.88
C LYS A 25 10.30 -1.78 2.21
N ALA A 26 10.64 -0.84 3.10
CA ALA A 26 9.99 -0.70 4.41
C ALA A 26 8.51 -0.27 4.28
N GLN A 27 8.22 0.70 3.41
CA GLN A 27 6.84 1.14 3.13
C GLN A 27 6.01 -0.01 2.54
N LEU A 28 6.56 -0.73 1.56
CA LEU A 28 5.88 -1.87 0.94
C LEU A 28 5.64 -3.00 1.96
N ALA A 29 6.63 -3.31 2.81
CA ALA A 29 6.49 -4.32 3.85
C ALA A 29 5.42 -3.96 4.89
N ALA A 30 5.27 -2.69 5.25
CA ALA A 30 4.22 -2.23 6.16
C ALA A 30 2.80 -2.47 5.61
N TRP A 31 2.65 -2.51 4.28
CA TRP A 31 1.40 -2.83 3.60
C TRP A 31 1.27 -4.30 3.20
N GLY A 32 2.24 -5.14 3.59
CA GLY A 32 2.30 -6.56 3.20
C GLY A 32 2.73 -6.81 1.76
N VAL A 33 3.23 -5.81 1.04
CA VAL A 33 3.70 -5.95 -0.34
C VAL A 33 5.14 -6.49 -0.35
N PRO A 34 5.41 -7.64 -1.01
CA PRO A 34 6.75 -8.19 -1.08
C PRO A 34 7.70 -7.32 -1.91
N TRP A 35 9.01 -7.42 -1.64
CA TRP A 35 10.06 -6.77 -2.42
C TRP A 35 10.80 -7.79 -3.29
N PRO A 36 10.98 -7.54 -4.60
CA PRO A 36 10.51 -6.38 -5.37
C PRO A 36 8.97 -6.38 -5.55
N PRO A 37 8.34 -5.20 -5.67
CA PRO A 37 6.89 -5.11 -5.81
C PRO A 37 6.43 -5.84 -7.08
N PRO A 38 5.45 -6.76 -6.98
CA PRO A 38 4.92 -7.46 -8.14
C PRO A 38 4.18 -6.50 -9.06
N LYS A 39 4.09 -6.83 -10.35
CA LYS A 39 3.31 -6.04 -11.30
C LYS A 39 1.86 -5.96 -10.82
N GLY A 40 1.33 -4.75 -10.69
CA GLY A 40 -0.07 -4.54 -10.28
C GLY A 40 -0.34 -4.47 -8.78
N TRP A 41 0.68 -4.51 -7.91
CA TRP A 41 0.51 -4.47 -6.44
C TRP A 41 -0.38 -3.31 -5.93
N ARG A 42 -0.36 -2.16 -6.59
CA ARG A 42 -1.23 -1.01 -6.24
C ARG A 42 -2.71 -1.33 -6.41
N ALA A 43 -3.06 -2.06 -7.48
CA ALA A 43 -4.43 -2.47 -7.72
C ALA A 43 -4.88 -3.51 -6.71
N GLU A 44 -4.01 -4.47 -6.35
CA GLU A 44 -4.28 -5.44 -5.27
C GLU A 44 -4.52 -4.76 -3.93
N LEU A 45 -3.77 -3.70 -3.59
CA LEU A 45 -4.02 -2.91 -2.38
C LEU A 45 -5.35 -2.15 -2.45
N GLU A 46 -5.68 -1.58 -3.61
CA GLU A 46 -6.96 -0.88 -3.81
C GLU A 46 -8.15 -1.84 -3.71
N GLU A 47 -8.06 -3.03 -4.30
CA GLU A 47 -9.06 -4.10 -4.20
C GLU A 47 -9.23 -4.56 -2.76
N GLN A 48 -8.14 -4.78 -2.02
CA GLN A 48 -8.19 -5.11 -0.60
C GLN A 48 -8.81 -3.98 0.23
N TRP A 49 -8.49 -2.72 -0.05
CA TRP A 49 -9.09 -1.56 0.61
C TRP A 49 -10.60 -1.50 0.39
N LYS A 50 -11.05 -1.69 -0.85
CA LYS A 50 -12.46 -1.77 -1.23
C LYS A 50 -13.17 -2.95 -0.58
N ALA A 51 -12.53 -4.12 -0.55
CA ALA A 51 -13.07 -5.34 0.07
C ALA A 51 -13.29 -5.17 1.59
N LEU A 52 -12.50 -4.32 2.25
CA LEU A 52 -12.70 -3.93 3.65
C LEU A 52 -13.89 -2.96 3.84
N GLY A 53 -14.59 -2.58 2.77
CA GLY A 53 -15.72 -1.65 2.82
C GLY A 53 -15.34 -0.23 3.21
N ARG A 54 -14.05 0.11 3.11
CA ARG A 54 -13.55 1.44 3.49
C ARG A 54 -13.83 2.43 2.35
N PRO A 55 -14.37 3.62 2.63
CA PRO A 55 -14.54 4.64 1.60
C PRO A 55 -13.16 5.05 1.05
N SER A 56 -13.08 5.34 -0.25
CA SER A 56 -11.92 6.06 -0.79
C SER A 56 -11.89 7.45 -0.16
N ALA A 57 -10.84 7.71 0.64
CA ALA A 57 -10.58 9.02 1.25
C ALA A 57 -10.02 10.00 0.21
#